data_AF-A0A218WS98-F1
#
_entry.id   AF-A0A218WS98-F1
#
_cell.length_a   1.000
_cell.length_b   1.000
_cell.length_c   1.000
_cell.angle_alpha   90.00
_cell.angle_beta   90.00
_cell.angle_gamma   90.00
#
_symmetry.space_group_name_H-M   'P 1'
#
loop_
_entity.id
_entity.type
_entity.pdbx_description
1 polymer ?
#
loop_
_entity_poly.entity_id
_entity_poly.type
_entity_poly.pdbx_seq_one_letter_code
_entity_poly.pdbx_strand_id
1 'polypeptide(L)'
;MEQTSVTSITLMVVVVLLSQRAISHVEGQLQGCDGSVLIDSTPSNTADKDNQFVLGLWGFEVIDSAKARLEEVCKGIVSCADILAFAARDNVHISGGLNYDIPAGRRDGRVSLDSEVIGNLPPPFFNLTQLTQNFASKGFVKIGIDQLIIHYVVERINSPIGITRKGNKKIV
;
A
#
# COMPACT_ATOMS: atom_id res chain seq x y z
N MET A 1 -7.74 33.11 9.40
CA MET A 1 -8.52 31.88 9.14
C MET A 1 -7.85 30.99 8.07
N GLU A 2 -6.51 30.97 7.99
CA GLU A 2 -5.78 30.32 6.87
C GLU A 2 -4.73 29.30 7.34
N GLN A 3 -4.83 28.82 8.59
CA GLN A 3 -3.89 27.83 9.14
C GLN A 3 -4.57 26.52 9.57
N THR A 4 -5.88 26.53 9.83
CA THR A 4 -6.67 25.33 10.13
C THR A 4 -6.95 24.47 8.88
N SER A 5 -7.07 25.07 7.69
CA SER A 5 -7.22 24.34 6.42
C SER A 5 -5.92 23.65 6.01
N VAL A 6 -4.78 24.36 6.07
CA VAL A 6 -3.47 23.83 5.67
C VAL A 6 -2.99 22.74 6.64
N THR A 7 -3.22 22.88 7.96
CA THR A 7 -2.89 21.79 8.92
C THR A 7 -3.80 20.58 8.77
N SER A 8 -5.10 20.75 8.48
CA SER A 8 -6.01 19.62 8.19
C SER A 8 -5.67 18.92 6.88
N ILE A 9 -5.33 19.67 5.84
CA ILE A 9 -4.87 19.14 4.54
C ILE A 9 -3.49 18.50 4.68
N THR A 10 -2.56 19.10 5.42
CA THR A 10 -1.23 18.52 5.65
C THR A 10 -1.33 17.26 6.50
N LEU A 11 -2.22 17.22 7.50
CA LEU A 11 -2.45 16.02 8.31
C LEU A 11 -3.15 14.94 7.49
N MET A 12 -4.12 15.28 6.64
CA MET A 12 -4.73 14.34 5.68
C MET A 12 -3.70 13.83 4.68
N VAL A 13 -2.87 14.70 4.11
CA VAL A 13 -1.76 14.32 3.23
C VAL A 13 -0.80 13.40 3.97
N VAL A 14 -0.36 13.73 5.19
CA VAL A 14 0.54 12.85 5.97
C VAL A 14 -0.11 11.50 6.29
N VAL A 15 -1.39 11.45 6.67
CA VAL A 15 -2.10 10.18 6.92
C VAL A 15 -2.25 9.37 5.63
N VAL A 16 -2.53 10.02 4.50
CA VAL A 16 -2.63 9.41 3.16
C VAL A 16 -1.26 8.96 2.63
N LEU A 17 -0.19 9.72 2.92
CA LEU A 17 1.20 9.40 2.58
C LEU A 17 1.67 8.14 3.35
N LEU A 18 1.35 8.08 4.64
CA LEU A 18 1.65 6.94 5.51
C LEU A 18 0.86 5.70 5.08
N SER A 19 -0.41 5.87 4.69
CA SER A 19 -1.26 4.75 4.31
C SER A 19 -0.94 4.22 2.90
N GLN A 20 -0.62 5.09 1.94
CA GLN A 20 -0.23 4.69 0.58
C GLN A 20 1.17 4.04 0.52
N ARG A 21 2.10 4.46 1.40
CA ARG A 21 3.35 3.71 1.62
C ARG A 21 3.07 2.30 2.14
N ALA A 22 2.21 2.18 3.14
CA ALA A 22 1.83 0.89 3.69
C ALA A 22 1.14 -0.01 2.64
N ILE A 23 0.23 0.53 1.81
CA ILE A 23 -0.45 -0.22 0.74
C ILE A 23 0.57 -0.77 -0.26
N SER A 24 1.44 0.09 -0.80
CA SER A 24 2.42 -0.31 -1.81
C SER A 24 3.43 -1.32 -1.28
N HIS A 25 3.78 -1.21 0.01
CA HIS A 25 4.68 -2.12 0.68
C HIS A 25 4.04 -3.49 0.95
N VAL A 26 2.79 -3.52 1.39
CA VAL A 26 2.04 -4.77 1.60
C VAL A 26 1.80 -5.48 0.27
N GLU A 27 1.39 -4.75 -0.76
CA GLU A 27 1.22 -5.27 -2.12
C GLU A 27 2.52 -5.87 -2.67
N GLY A 28 3.65 -5.16 -2.57
CA GLY A 28 4.95 -5.69 -3.01
C GLY A 28 5.36 -7.00 -2.33
N GLN A 29 4.77 -7.33 -1.18
CA GLN A 29 4.98 -8.61 -0.48
C GLN A 29 3.98 -9.69 -0.90
N LEU A 30 2.79 -9.31 -1.36
CA LEU A 30 1.67 -10.18 -1.76
C LEU A 30 1.59 -10.29 -3.30
N GLN A 31 1.96 -11.44 -3.86
CA GLN A 31 1.97 -11.75 -5.31
C GLN A 31 2.62 -10.74 -6.29
N GLY A 32 3.07 -9.56 -5.87
CA GLY A 32 3.78 -8.56 -6.67
C GLY A 32 3.05 -7.21 -6.73
N CYS A 33 3.56 -6.29 -7.56
CA CYS A 33 2.98 -4.95 -7.73
C CYS A 33 1.94 -4.93 -8.87
N ASP A 34 0.82 -5.59 -8.69
CA ASP A 34 -0.27 -5.72 -9.67
C ASP A 34 -1.60 -5.06 -9.24
N GLY A 35 -1.66 -4.38 -8.10
CA GLY A 35 -2.85 -3.70 -7.60
C GLY A 35 -3.93 -4.63 -7.05
N SER A 36 -3.64 -5.93 -6.87
CA SER A 36 -4.56 -6.91 -6.28
C SER A 36 -5.09 -6.50 -4.90
N VAL A 37 -4.27 -5.82 -4.10
CA VAL A 37 -4.65 -5.28 -2.77
C VAL A 37 -5.83 -4.30 -2.81
N LEU A 38 -6.20 -3.77 -3.99
CA LEU A 38 -7.34 -2.87 -4.14
C LEU A 38 -8.67 -3.64 -4.27
N ILE A 39 -8.64 -4.92 -4.62
CA ILE A 39 -9.83 -5.74 -4.87
C ILE A 39 -10.64 -5.90 -3.57
N ASP A 40 -11.95 -5.69 -3.66
CA ASP A 40 -12.89 -5.90 -2.54
C ASP A 40 -13.24 -7.38 -2.34
N SER A 41 -13.49 -7.75 -1.08
CA SER A 41 -14.08 -9.05 -0.76
C SER A 41 -15.44 -9.24 -1.43
N THR A 42 -15.71 -10.44 -1.91
CA THR A 42 -17.01 -10.86 -2.47
C THR A 42 -17.64 -11.93 -1.57
N PRO A 43 -18.93 -12.28 -1.74
CA PRO A 43 -19.55 -13.34 -0.94
C PRO A 43 -18.85 -14.70 -1.05
N SER A 44 -18.09 -14.94 -2.12
CA SER A 44 -17.36 -16.18 -2.38
C SER A 44 -15.85 -16.07 -2.16
N ASN A 45 -15.32 -14.89 -1.82
CA ASN A 45 -13.89 -14.66 -1.69
C ASN A 45 -13.56 -13.57 -0.66
N THR A 46 -12.64 -13.84 0.25
CA THR A 46 -12.09 -12.83 1.16
C THR A 46 -10.81 -12.26 0.58
N ALA A 47 -10.80 -10.94 0.36
CA ALA A 47 -9.64 -10.23 -0.14
C ALA A 47 -8.53 -10.13 0.92
N ASP A 48 -7.29 -10.03 0.45
CA ASP A 48 -6.09 -9.84 1.26
C ASP A 48 -6.18 -8.64 2.21
N LYS A 49 -6.72 -7.50 1.73
CA LYS A 49 -6.91 -6.29 2.53
C LYS A 49 -7.85 -6.47 3.71
N ASP A 50 -8.70 -7.50 3.68
CA ASP A 50 -9.62 -7.81 4.78
C ASP A 50 -9.05 -8.78 5.81
N ASN A 51 -7.86 -9.35 5.57
CA ASN A 51 -7.20 -10.24 6.49
C ASN A 51 -6.82 -9.53 7.82
N GLN A 52 -7.03 -10.22 8.94
CA GLN A 52 -6.73 -9.70 10.29
C GLN A 52 -5.27 -9.30 10.51
N PHE A 53 -4.33 -9.85 9.73
CA PHE A 53 -2.90 -9.53 9.81
C PHE A 53 -2.50 -8.30 8.96
N VAL A 54 -3.39 -7.87 8.06
CA VAL A 54 -3.26 -6.63 7.28
C VAL A 54 -3.86 -5.49 8.09
N LEU A 55 -3.02 -4.92 8.96
CA LEU A 55 -3.36 -3.80 9.82
C LEU A 55 -2.84 -2.49 9.23
N GLY A 56 -3.66 -1.43 9.27
CA GLY A 56 -3.24 -0.06 8.94
C GLY A 56 -3.31 0.33 7.46
N LEU A 57 -3.90 -0.49 6.58
CA LEU A 57 -4.17 -0.08 5.20
C LEU A 57 -5.44 0.77 5.12
N TRP A 58 -5.28 2.06 4.81
CA TRP A 58 -6.34 3.05 4.62
C TRP A 58 -6.03 3.93 3.39
N GLY A 59 -6.95 4.79 2.94
CA GLY A 59 -6.69 5.71 1.82
C GLY A 59 -6.95 5.13 0.43
N PHE A 60 -7.69 4.01 0.34
CA PHE A 60 -8.13 3.40 -0.91
C PHE A 60 -9.01 4.38 -1.72
N GLU A 61 -9.79 5.22 -1.05
CA GLU A 61 -10.66 6.21 -1.66
C GLU A 61 -9.91 7.26 -2.50
N VAL A 62 -8.64 7.51 -2.16
CA VAL A 62 -7.79 8.43 -2.92
C VAL A 62 -7.39 7.78 -4.25
N ILE A 63 -7.12 6.47 -4.24
CA ILE A 63 -6.81 5.70 -5.44
C ILE A 63 -8.04 5.59 -6.33
N ASP A 64 -9.22 5.36 -5.76
CA ASP A 64 -10.49 5.33 -6.50
C ASP A 64 -10.78 6.69 -7.16
N SER A 65 -10.56 7.80 -6.44
CA SER A 65 -10.75 9.15 -6.98
C SER A 65 -9.76 9.46 -8.10
N ALA A 66 -8.50 9.07 -7.95
CA ALA A 66 -7.49 9.22 -9.00
C ALA A 66 -7.85 8.40 -10.24
N LYS A 67 -8.26 7.14 -10.05
CA LYS A 67 -8.71 6.26 -11.13
C LYS A 67 -9.92 6.82 -11.85
N ALA A 68 -10.93 7.32 -11.14
CA ALA A 68 -12.12 7.91 -11.74
C ALA A 68 -11.77 9.10 -12.65
N ARG A 69 -10.92 10.02 -12.19
CA ARG A 69 -10.45 11.16 -13.00
C ARG A 69 -9.65 10.73 -14.21
N LEU A 70 -8.81 9.70 -14.07
CA LEU A 70 -8.04 9.17 -15.19
C LEU A 70 -8.95 8.49 -16.21
N GLU A 71 -9.98 7.77 -15.79
CA GLU A 71 -10.93 7.14 -16.70
C GLU A 71 -11.81 8.14 -17.47
N GLU A 72 -12.04 9.34 -16.91
CA GLU A 72 -12.70 10.45 -17.63
C GLU A 72 -11.85 10.98 -18.80
N VAL A 73 -10.52 10.97 -18.64
CA VAL A 73 -9.58 11.51 -19.64
C VAL A 73 -9.09 10.42 -20.61
N CYS A 74 -8.81 9.23 -20.10
CA CYS A 74 -8.10 8.16 -20.79
C CYS A 74 -8.61 6.77 -20.36
N LYS A 75 -9.86 6.48 -20.75
CA LYS A 75 -10.58 5.26 -20.38
C LYS A 75 -9.80 3.97 -20.70
N GLY A 76 -9.58 3.14 -19.68
CA GLY A 76 -8.95 1.83 -19.80
C GLY A 76 -7.46 1.84 -20.14
N ILE A 77 -6.78 2.99 -20.05
CA ILE A 77 -5.36 3.12 -20.41
C ILE A 77 -4.45 2.93 -19.19
N VAL A 78 -4.75 3.58 -18.07
CA VAL A 78 -3.89 3.57 -16.88
C VAL A 78 -4.34 2.47 -15.93
N SER A 79 -3.45 1.54 -15.58
CA SER A 79 -3.74 0.48 -14.62
C SER A 79 -3.77 1.03 -13.18
N CYS A 80 -4.54 0.39 -12.32
CA CYS A 80 -4.54 0.69 -10.88
C CYS A 80 -3.17 0.39 -10.25
N ALA A 81 -2.47 -0.63 -10.73
CA ALA A 81 -1.10 -0.94 -10.35
C ALA A 81 -0.12 0.21 -10.63
N ASP A 82 -0.24 0.89 -11.79
CA ASP A 82 0.59 2.06 -12.09
C ASP A 82 0.19 3.28 -11.28
N ILE A 83 -1.10 3.47 -10.98
CA ILE A 83 -1.56 4.56 -10.09
C ILE A 83 -0.92 4.40 -8.70
N LEU A 84 -0.91 3.18 -8.15
CA LEU A 84 -0.26 2.91 -6.86
C LEU A 84 1.24 3.19 -6.91
N ALA A 85 1.93 2.73 -7.96
CA ALA A 85 3.36 2.96 -8.11
C ALA A 85 3.71 4.46 -8.22
N PHE A 86 2.94 5.23 -9.00
CA PHE A 86 3.16 6.67 -9.14
C PHE A 86 2.79 7.43 -7.87
N ALA A 87 1.69 7.07 -7.20
CA ALA A 87 1.33 7.62 -5.91
C ALA A 87 2.46 7.39 -4.90
N ALA A 88 3.01 6.18 -4.82
CA ALA A 88 4.13 5.87 -3.93
C ALA A 88 5.38 6.71 -4.21
N ARG A 89 5.74 6.91 -5.48
CA ARG A 89 6.85 7.80 -5.88
C ARG A 89 6.60 9.23 -5.45
N ASP A 90 5.45 9.77 -5.81
CA ASP A 90 5.10 11.17 -5.55
C ASP A 90 5.06 11.43 -4.04
N ASN A 91 4.61 10.44 -3.26
CA ASN A 91 4.62 10.47 -1.81
C ASN A 91 6.03 10.52 -1.22
N VAL A 92 6.95 9.70 -1.75
CA VAL A 92 8.37 9.75 -1.34
C VAL A 92 8.95 11.11 -1.65
N HIS A 93 8.68 11.66 -2.84
CA HIS A 93 9.18 12.97 -3.23
C HIS A 93 8.64 14.11 -2.36
N ILE A 94 7.33 14.17 -2.13
CA ILE A 94 6.66 15.19 -1.30
C ILE A 94 7.13 15.13 0.16
N SER A 95 7.45 13.93 0.65
CA SER A 95 7.98 13.72 2.01
C SER A 95 9.46 14.11 2.15
N GLY A 96 10.07 14.74 1.15
CA GLY A 96 11.48 15.14 1.14
C GLY A 96 12.45 14.01 0.76
N GLY A 97 11.93 12.91 0.22
CA GLY A 97 12.72 11.80 -0.31
C GLY A 97 13.23 12.05 -1.74
N LEU A 98 13.89 11.04 -2.29
CA LEU A 98 14.46 11.10 -3.64
C LEU A 98 13.35 11.18 -4.70
N ASN A 99 13.60 11.99 -5.73
CA ASN A 99 12.82 11.97 -6.96
C ASN A 99 13.47 11.01 -7.95
N TYR A 100 12.71 10.05 -8.47
CA TYR A 100 13.20 9.04 -9.40
C TYR A 100 12.08 8.62 -10.35
N ASP A 101 12.42 8.30 -11.60
CA ASP A 101 11.43 7.82 -12.55
C ASP A 101 11.02 6.38 -12.26
N ILE A 102 9.71 6.12 -12.34
CA ILE A 102 9.16 4.77 -12.26
C ILE A 102 8.66 4.38 -13.65
N PRO A 103 9.04 3.20 -14.18
CA PRO A 103 8.50 2.71 -15.44
C PRO A 103 6.99 2.42 -15.30
N ALA A 104 6.23 2.81 -16.32
CA ALA A 104 4.82 2.47 -16.48
C ALA A 104 4.66 1.08 -17.15
N GLY A 105 3.41 0.62 -17.22
CA GLY A 105 3.02 -0.60 -17.94
C GLY A 105 2.71 -1.78 -17.05
N ARG A 106 2.56 -1.59 -15.74
CA ARG A 106 2.03 -2.64 -14.86
C ARG A 106 0.60 -2.98 -15.26
N ARG A 107 0.18 -4.21 -15.03
CA ARG A 107 -1.18 -4.68 -15.32
C ARG A 107 -1.88 -5.04 -14.03
N ASP A 108 -3.20 -4.83 -14.03
CA ASP A 108 -4.03 -5.10 -12.87
C ASP A 108 -4.18 -6.60 -12.63
N GLY A 109 -3.90 -7.01 -11.40
CA GLY A 109 -4.18 -8.31 -10.83
C GLY A 109 -5.69 -8.58 -10.81
N ARG A 110 -6.04 -9.86 -10.83
CA ARG A 110 -7.44 -10.31 -10.87
C ARG A 110 -7.82 -11.19 -9.69
N VAL A 111 -6.87 -11.44 -8.81
CA VAL A 111 -6.97 -12.37 -7.70
C VAL A 111 -6.44 -11.65 -6.47
N SER A 112 -7.21 -11.68 -5.40
CA SER A 112 -6.81 -11.21 -4.08
C SER A 112 -7.35 -12.22 -3.08
N LEU A 113 -6.45 -12.87 -2.35
CA LEU A 113 -6.79 -13.97 -1.44
C LEU A 113 -6.23 -13.70 -0.05
N ASP A 114 -7.07 -13.81 0.97
CA ASP A 114 -6.64 -13.71 2.37
C ASP A 114 -5.57 -14.75 2.75
N SER A 115 -5.61 -15.93 2.13
CA SER A 115 -4.66 -17.02 2.33
C SER A 115 -3.24 -16.66 1.90
N GLU A 116 -3.08 -15.68 1.02
CA GLU A 116 -1.77 -15.20 0.57
C GLU A 116 -1.13 -14.27 1.59
N VAL A 117 -1.86 -13.75 2.57
CA VAL A 117 -1.28 -12.88 3.59
C VAL A 117 -0.34 -13.68 4.51
N ILE A 118 -0.77 -14.87 4.92
CA ILE A 118 -0.02 -15.71 5.85
C ILE A 118 1.15 -16.36 5.09
N GLY A 119 2.37 -15.96 5.44
CA GLY A 119 3.61 -16.48 4.84
C GLY A 119 4.30 -15.51 3.88
N ASN A 120 3.54 -14.57 3.30
CA ASN A 120 4.10 -13.50 2.48
C ASN A 120 4.35 -12.22 3.27
N LEU A 121 3.50 -11.92 4.26
CA LEU A 121 3.71 -10.79 5.17
C LEU A 121 4.53 -11.25 6.39
N PRO A 122 5.71 -10.66 6.66
CA PRO A 122 6.50 -10.98 7.83
C PRO A 122 5.79 -10.48 9.08
N PRO A 123 5.55 -11.33 10.10
CA PRO A 123 4.91 -10.90 11.33
C PRO A 123 5.82 -9.93 12.13
N PRO A 124 5.24 -9.09 13.00
CA PRO A 124 5.97 -8.05 13.74
C PRO A 124 7.00 -8.61 14.74
N PHE A 125 6.97 -9.91 15.02
CA PHE A 125 7.89 -10.59 15.92
C PHE A 125 9.05 -11.30 15.20
N PHE A 126 9.20 -11.13 13.88
CA PHE A 126 10.39 -11.61 13.18
C PHE A 126 11.65 -10.87 13.64
N ASN A 127 12.72 -11.62 13.86
CA ASN A 127 14.05 -11.05 14.07
C ASN A 127 14.68 -10.61 12.74
N LEU A 128 15.79 -9.88 12.81
CA LEU A 128 16.48 -9.33 11.62
C LEU A 128 16.84 -10.42 10.59
N THR A 129 17.27 -11.60 11.03
CA THR A 129 17.63 -12.72 10.14
C THR A 129 16.41 -13.25 9.41
N GLN A 130 15.29 -13.43 10.11
CA GLN A 130 14.03 -13.90 9.52
C GLN A 130 13.43 -12.87 8.55
N LEU A 131 13.49 -11.58 8.89
CA LEU A 131 13.11 -10.50 7.98
C LEU A 131 13.99 -10.55 6.72
N THR A 132 15.31 -10.64 6.88
CA THR A 132 16.24 -10.70 5.73
C THR A 132 15.92 -11.88 4.81
N GLN A 133 15.63 -13.05 5.36
CA GLN A 133 15.27 -14.23 4.58
C GLN A 133 13.93 -14.08 3.86
N ASN A 134 12.93 -13.48 4.52
CA ASN A 134 11.62 -13.22 3.93
C ASN A 134 11.73 -12.24 2.74
N PHE A 135 12.42 -11.11 2.92
CA PHE A 135 12.68 -10.16 1.82
C PHE A 135 13.51 -10.80 0.70
N ALA A 136 14.54 -11.59 1.02
CA ALA A 136 15.33 -12.29 0.01
C ALA A 136 14.50 -13.28 -0.82
N SER A 137 13.53 -13.97 -0.21
CA SER A 137 12.62 -14.89 -0.93
C SER A 137 11.74 -14.20 -1.98
N LYS A 138 11.59 -12.87 -1.88
CA LYS A 138 10.83 -12.01 -2.80
C LYS A 138 11.69 -11.34 -3.85
N GLY A 139 12.98 -11.70 -3.93
CA GLY A 139 13.91 -11.16 -4.92
C GLY A 139 14.58 -9.84 -4.53
N PHE A 140 14.42 -9.37 -3.28
CA PHE A 140 15.18 -8.23 -2.78
C PHE A 140 16.63 -8.65 -2.49
N VAL A 141 17.60 -7.89 -3.00
CA VAL A 141 19.05 -8.15 -2.78
C VAL A 141 19.51 -7.50 -1.48
N LYS A 142 20.41 -8.17 -0.74
CA LYS A 142 20.89 -7.76 0.60
C LYS A 142 21.27 -6.28 0.74
N ILE A 143 21.83 -5.66 -0.29
CA ILE A 143 22.24 -4.24 -0.30
C ILE A 143 21.05 -3.26 -0.18
N GLY A 144 19.82 -3.67 -0.52
CA GLY A 144 18.59 -2.88 -0.32
C GLY A 144 17.69 -3.35 0.83
N ILE A 145 17.95 -4.54 1.39
CA ILE A 145 17.11 -5.13 2.44
C ILE A 145 17.20 -4.33 3.75
N ASP A 146 18.38 -3.87 4.14
CA ASP A 146 18.57 -3.18 5.43
C ASP A 146 17.75 -1.89 5.52
N GLN A 147 17.67 -1.12 4.42
CA GLN A 147 16.84 0.08 4.32
C GLN A 147 15.34 -0.23 4.34
N LEU A 148 14.92 -1.28 3.61
CA LEU A 148 13.53 -1.74 3.58
C LEU A 148 13.07 -2.25 4.95
N ILE A 149 13.93 -2.98 5.67
CA ILE A 149 13.66 -3.48 7.02
C ILE A 149 13.51 -2.32 8.01
N ILE A 150 14.40 -1.31 7.96
CA ILE A 150 14.28 -0.14 8.84
C ILE A 150 12.94 0.57 8.60
N HIS A 151 12.56 0.76 7.35
CA HIS A 151 11.29 1.41 7.00
C HIS A 151 10.08 0.58 7.47
N TYR A 152 10.12 -0.74 7.25
CA TYR A 152 9.09 -1.68 7.71
C TYR A 152 8.90 -1.65 9.23
N VAL A 153 10.01 -1.69 9.98
CA VAL A 153 9.99 -1.70 11.44
C VAL A 153 9.48 -0.37 12.00
N VAL A 154 9.88 0.77 11.42
CA VAL A 154 9.42 2.11 11.85
C VAL A 154 7.93 2.31 11.61
N GLU A 155 7.38 1.87 10.46
CA GLU A 155 5.95 1.97 10.15
C GLU A 155 5.10 1.11 11.09
N ARG A 156 5.58 -0.09 11.46
CA ARG A 156 4.87 -0.99 12.38
C ARG A 156 4.92 -0.55 13.84
N ILE A 157 6.03 0.04 14.31
CA ILE A 157 6.15 0.55 15.69
C ILE A 157 5.24 1.75 15.92
N ASN A 158 5.01 2.58 14.89
CA ASN A 158 4.17 3.77 14.97
C ASN A 158 2.68 3.53 14.68
N SER A 159 2.27 2.31 14.30
CA SER A 159 0.86 1.96 14.12
C SER A 159 0.22 1.64 15.47
N PRO A 160 -0.68 2.47 16.03
CA PRO A 160 -1.33 2.16 17.29
C PRO A 160 -2.17 0.89 17.13
N ILE A 161 -1.84 -0.13 17.92
CA ILE A 161 -2.61 -1.36 18.06
C ILE A 161 -3.98 -0.98 18.64
N GLY A 162 -4.99 -0.85 17.79
CA GLY A 162 -6.40 -0.75 18.20
C GLY A 162 -7.16 0.45 17.66
N ILE A 163 -7.73 0.32 16.44
CA ILE A 163 -8.94 1.05 16.06
C ILE A 163 -9.85 0.07 15.33
N THR A 164 -11.05 -0.12 15.85
CA THR A 164 -12.09 -1.03 15.35
C THR A 164 -12.64 -0.55 14.00
N ARG A 165 -12.68 -1.45 13.00
CA ARG A 165 -13.29 -1.20 11.69
C ARG A 165 -14.79 -0.92 11.85
N LYS A 166 -15.23 0.32 11.57
CA LYS A 166 -16.64 0.63 11.34
C LYS A 166 -16.90 0.45 9.85
N GLY A 167 -17.48 -0.70 9.49
CA GLY A 167 -17.78 -1.04 8.12
C GLY A 167 -18.71 -0.02 7.45
N ASN A 168 -18.42 0.31 6.20
CA ASN A 168 -19.39 0.82 5.24
C ASN A 168 -18.92 0.58 3.80
N LYS A 169 -19.59 -0.40 3.17
CA LYS A 169 -20.06 -0.51 1.78
C LYS A 169 -19.40 0.28 0.63
N LYS A 170 -19.19 -0.52 -0.44
CA LYS A 170 -19.13 -0.27 -1.90
C LYS A 170 -17.82 0.37 -2.37
N ILE A 171 -17.27 -0.10 -3.50
CA ILE A 171 -17.68 0.32 -4.86
C ILE A 171 -17.43 -0.79 -5.90
N VAL A 172 -18.24 -0.70 -6.95
CA VAL A 172 -18.39 -1.50 -8.19
C VAL A 172 -17.07 -1.74 -8.93
#